data_AF-A0A349S4E3-F1
#
_entry.id   AF-A0A349S4E3-F1
#
_cell.length_a   1.000
_cell.length_b   1.000
_cell.length_c   1.000
_cell.angle_alpha   90.00
_cell.angle_beta   90.00
_cell.angle_gamma   90.00
#
_symmetry.space_group_name_H-M   'P 1'
#
loop_
_entity.id
_entity.type
_entity.pdbx_description
1 polymer ?
#
loop_
_entity_poly.entity_id
_entity_poly.type
_entity_poly.pdbx_seq_one_letter_code
_entity_poly.pdbx_strand_id
1 'polypeptide(L)'
;MTEKAFHRPIRSFVKREGRLTSAQQKALDTLWPKFGIESDDKVINLTQLFHRSAAKVIEIGFGNGSALATMAQQQPESDFIGIEVHRPGVGQLLNHIEAMQLSNIRVVCGDAVPFLQQRIEDNSLDKVQLFFPDPW
;
A
#
# COMPACT_ATOMS: atom_id res chain seq x y z
N MET A 1 11.89 -32.40 24.73
CA MET A 1 11.23 -31.85 23.52
C MET A 1 10.54 -30.58 23.95
N THR A 2 11.15 -29.43 23.68
CA THR A 2 10.60 -28.11 24.06
C THR A 2 9.48 -27.75 23.09
N GLU A 3 8.27 -27.58 23.61
CA GLU A 3 7.13 -27.03 22.88
C GLU A 3 7.52 -25.68 22.28
N LYS A 4 7.51 -25.59 20.94
CA LYS A 4 7.51 -24.30 20.26
C LYS A 4 6.16 -23.65 20.56
N ALA A 5 6.16 -22.66 21.44
CA ALA A 5 5.01 -21.78 21.61
C ALA A 5 4.64 -21.20 20.24
N PHE A 6 3.47 -21.56 19.71
CA PHE A 6 2.92 -20.97 18.50
C PHE A 6 2.55 -19.53 18.82
N HIS A 7 3.51 -18.61 18.70
CA HIS A 7 3.21 -17.18 18.70
C HIS A 7 2.32 -16.90 17.50
N ARG A 8 1.05 -16.58 17.78
CA ARG A 8 0.16 -16.03 16.76
C ARG A 8 0.81 -14.76 16.23
N PRO A 9 1.05 -14.63 14.91
CA PRO A 9 1.68 -13.43 14.38
C PRO A 9 0.82 -12.21 14.70
N ILE A 10 1.47 -11.13 15.11
CA ILE A 10 0.82 -9.84 15.39
C ILE A 10 0.23 -9.36 14.07
N ARG A 11 -1.09 -9.14 14.03
CA ARG A 11 -1.77 -8.48 12.92
C ARG A 11 -1.77 -6.99 13.16
N SER A 12 -1.55 -6.20 12.12
CA SER A 12 -1.54 -4.73 12.26
C SER A 12 -2.92 -4.09 12.24
N PHE A 13 -4.01 -4.88 12.18
CA PHE A 13 -5.36 -4.36 11.95
C PHE A 13 -6.49 -5.29 12.43
N VAL A 14 -7.68 -4.70 12.56
CA VAL A 14 -8.97 -5.38 12.76
C VAL A 14 -9.87 -5.12 11.54
N LYS A 15 -10.41 -6.16 10.91
CA LYS A 15 -11.26 -6.03 9.71
C LYS A 15 -12.73 -5.79 10.05
N ARG A 16 -13.26 -4.66 9.60
CA ARG A 16 -14.71 -4.41 9.41
C ARG A 16 -14.93 -4.07 7.95
N GLU A 17 -15.25 -5.07 7.11
CA GLU A 17 -15.41 -4.84 5.67
C GLU A 17 -16.80 -4.23 5.38
N GLY A 18 -16.81 -3.01 4.82
CA GLY A 18 -17.98 -2.44 4.16
C GLY A 18 -18.15 -2.99 2.73
N ARG A 19 -19.35 -2.87 2.16
CA ARG A 19 -19.59 -3.26 0.76
C ARG A 19 -18.83 -2.33 -0.21
N LEU A 20 -18.23 -2.92 -1.24
CA LEU A 20 -17.65 -2.18 -2.36
C LEU A 20 -18.76 -1.49 -3.16
N THR A 21 -18.52 -0.25 -3.57
CA THR A 21 -19.35 0.40 -4.60
C THR A 21 -18.97 -0.13 -5.99
N SER A 22 -19.86 -0.02 -6.98
CA SER A 22 -19.57 -0.45 -8.36
C SER A 22 -18.35 0.27 -8.94
N ALA A 23 -18.13 1.54 -8.57
CA ALA A 23 -16.97 2.32 -9.01
C ALA A 23 -15.66 1.80 -8.37
N GLN A 24 -15.68 1.45 -7.09
CA GLN A 24 -14.50 0.86 -6.42
C GLN A 24 -14.16 -0.52 -6.99
N GLN A 25 -15.18 -1.35 -7.27
CA GLN A 25 -14.98 -2.66 -7.88
C GLN A 25 -14.37 -2.52 -9.29
N LYS A 26 -14.94 -1.64 -10.12
CA LYS A 26 -14.40 -1.37 -11.45
C LYS A 26 -12.94 -0.90 -11.38
N ALA A 27 -12.62 0.03 -10.48
CA ALA A 27 -11.26 0.53 -10.30
C ALA A 27 -10.28 -0.58 -9.92
N LEU A 28 -10.67 -1.47 -9.00
CA LEU A 28 -9.87 -2.66 -8.67
C LEU A 28 -9.66 -3.53 -9.92
N ASP A 29 -10.71 -3.85 -10.67
CA ASP A 29 -10.60 -4.75 -11.82
C ASP A 29 -9.74 -4.17 -12.95
N THR A 30 -9.82 -2.85 -13.20
CA THR A 30 -9.17 -2.21 -14.35
C THR A 30 -7.80 -1.62 -14.05
N LEU A 31 -7.56 -1.16 -12.82
CA LEU A 31 -6.35 -0.41 -12.45
C LEU A 31 -5.37 -1.24 -11.61
N TRP A 32 -5.84 -2.29 -10.93
CA TRP A 32 -4.97 -3.16 -10.15
C TRP A 32 -3.81 -3.77 -10.96
N PRO A 33 -4.00 -4.25 -12.20
CA PRO A 33 -2.87 -4.80 -12.97
C PRO A 33 -1.72 -3.80 -13.24
N LYS A 34 -1.99 -2.49 -13.15
CA LYS A 34 -1.01 -1.44 -13.37
C LYS A 34 -0.41 -0.88 -12.08
N PHE A 35 -1.23 -0.73 -11.05
CA PHE A 35 -0.85 -0.03 -9.82
C PHE A 35 -0.73 -0.93 -8.59
N GLY A 36 -1.40 -2.08 -8.61
CA GLY A 36 -1.38 -3.08 -7.56
C GLY A 36 -0.02 -3.77 -7.46
N ILE A 37 0.40 -4.05 -6.24
CA ILE A 37 1.50 -4.96 -5.96
C ILE A 37 0.89 -6.29 -5.50
N GLU A 38 1.20 -7.35 -6.24
CA GLU A 38 0.68 -8.68 -5.95
C GLU A 38 1.20 -9.23 -4.63
N SER A 39 0.36 -10.06 -4.00
CA SER A 39 0.67 -10.75 -2.75
C SER A 39 1.51 -12.00 -3.05
N ASP A 40 2.80 -11.80 -3.32
CA ASP A 40 3.81 -12.86 -3.32
C ASP A 40 4.83 -12.65 -2.18
N ASP A 41 5.77 -13.57 -2.01
CA ASP A 41 6.77 -13.52 -0.92
C ASP A 41 8.14 -13.01 -1.42
N LYS A 42 8.21 -12.36 -2.59
CA LYS A 42 9.47 -11.96 -3.20
C LYS A 42 9.84 -10.53 -2.84
N VAL A 43 11.09 -10.33 -2.42
CA VAL A 43 11.65 -8.98 -2.24
C VAL A 43 11.50 -8.18 -3.54
N ILE A 44 11.02 -6.95 -3.41
CA ILE A 44 10.69 -6.07 -4.53
C ILE A 44 11.87 -5.13 -4.78
N ASN A 45 12.37 -5.11 -6.02
CA ASN A 45 13.27 -4.05 -6.44
C ASN A 45 12.45 -2.78 -6.75
N LEU A 46 12.46 -1.81 -5.81
CA LEU A 46 11.66 -0.59 -5.93
C LEU A 46 12.06 0.27 -7.15
N THR A 47 13.34 0.30 -7.51
CA THR A 47 13.82 1.01 -8.71
C THR A 47 13.24 0.42 -9.99
N GLN A 48 13.16 -0.92 -10.06
CA GLN A 48 12.53 -1.61 -11.20
C GLN A 48 11.02 -1.43 -11.21
N LEU A 49 10.36 -1.51 -10.05
CA LEU A 49 8.90 -1.33 -9.91
C LEU A 49 8.41 0.02 -10.47
N PHE A 50 9.18 1.08 -10.21
CA PHE A 50 8.88 2.44 -10.66
C PHE A 50 9.61 2.84 -11.95
N HIS A 51 10.49 2.00 -12.48
CA HIS A 51 11.36 2.27 -13.63
C HIS A 51 12.21 3.55 -13.48
N ARG A 52 12.54 3.94 -12.25
CA ARG A 52 13.37 5.12 -11.96
C ARG A 52 14.00 5.06 -10.56
N SER A 53 15.07 5.84 -10.40
CA SER A 53 15.66 6.13 -9.08
C SER A 53 15.09 7.46 -8.56
N ALA A 54 14.47 7.40 -7.39
CA ALA A 54 13.70 8.48 -6.78
C ALA A 54 13.48 8.15 -5.30
N ALA A 55 13.18 9.15 -4.47
CA ALA A 55 12.90 8.93 -3.06
C ALA A 55 11.68 8.00 -2.88
N LYS A 56 11.77 7.04 -1.97
CA LYS A 56 10.75 6.03 -1.70
C LYS A 56 10.00 6.35 -0.42
N VAL A 57 8.70 6.59 -0.55
CA VAL A 57 7.78 6.91 0.55
C VAL A 57 6.75 5.79 0.71
N ILE A 58 6.61 5.28 1.93
CA ILE A 58 5.53 4.36 2.28
C ILE A 58 4.51 5.06 3.18
N GLU A 59 3.22 4.88 2.90
CA GLU A 59 2.13 5.22 3.82
C GLU A 59 1.41 3.93 4.26
N ILE A 60 1.38 3.70 5.57
CA ILE A 60 0.72 2.55 6.20
C ILE A 60 -0.68 2.97 6.66
N GLY A 61 -1.70 2.25 6.20
CA GLY A 61 -3.10 2.52 6.56
C GLY A 61 -3.62 3.81 5.95
N PHE A 62 -3.46 4.00 4.64
CA PHE A 62 -3.83 5.25 3.96
C PHE A 62 -5.34 5.55 3.96
N GLY A 63 -6.19 4.63 4.42
CA GLY A 63 -7.63 4.83 4.51
C GLY A 63 -8.27 5.00 3.13
N ASN A 64 -8.82 6.19 2.85
CA ASN A 64 -9.40 6.51 1.54
C ASN A 64 -8.37 6.91 0.48
N GLY A 65 -7.12 7.20 0.88
CA GLY A 65 -6.03 7.51 -0.02
C GLY A 65 -6.02 8.94 -0.59
N SER A 66 -6.92 9.83 -0.14
CA SER A 66 -6.95 11.21 -0.63
C SER A 66 -5.66 11.97 -0.31
N ALA A 67 -5.15 11.83 0.93
CA ALA A 67 -3.90 12.50 1.33
C ALA A 67 -2.71 11.96 0.54
N LEU A 68 -2.61 10.64 0.40
CA LEU A 68 -1.58 9.97 -0.39
C LEU A 68 -1.57 10.44 -1.86
N ALA A 69 -2.74 10.46 -2.51
CA ALA A 69 -2.85 10.89 -3.89
C ALA A 69 -2.45 12.37 -4.08
N THR A 70 -2.86 13.25 -3.16
CA THR A 70 -2.44 14.66 -3.18
C THR A 70 -0.93 14.81 -3.00
N MET A 71 -0.31 14.07 -2.07
CA MET A 71 1.15 14.10 -1.90
C MET A 71 1.87 13.61 -3.16
N ALA A 72 1.41 12.50 -3.76
CA ALA A 72 1.98 11.97 -5.00
C ALA A 72 1.87 12.95 -6.17
N GLN A 73 0.76 13.69 -6.27
CA GLN A 73 0.60 14.76 -7.27
C GLN A 73 1.56 15.93 -7.04
N GLN A 74 1.79 16.32 -5.79
CA GLN A 74 2.63 17.47 -5.43
C GLN A 74 4.13 17.17 -5.45
N GLN A 75 4.51 15.88 -5.35
CA GLN A 75 5.90 15.41 -5.31
C GLN A 75 6.17 14.41 -6.44
N PRO A 76 6.08 14.83 -7.71
CA PRO A 76 6.29 13.94 -8.85
C PRO A 76 7.70 13.33 -8.91
N GLU A 77 8.68 13.92 -8.22
CA GLU A 77 10.05 13.42 -8.08
C GLU A 77 10.20 12.26 -7.07
N SER A 78 9.19 12.01 -6.25
CA SER A 78 9.14 10.91 -5.27
C SER A 78 8.21 9.80 -5.72
N ASP A 79 8.48 8.56 -5.29
CA ASP A 79 7.64 7.39 -5.51
C ASP A 79 6.94 6.96 -4.21
N PHE A 80 5.66 6.63 -4.32
CA PHE A 80 4.79 6.34 -3.20
C PHE A 80 4.27 4.91 -3.23
N ILE A 81 4.25 4.24 -2.08
CA ILE A 81 3.56 2.96 -1.90
C ILE A 81 2.56 3.12 -0.76
N GLY A 82 1.28 2.98 -1.09
CA GLY A 82 0.20 2.94 -0.10
C GLY A 82 -0.10 1.50 0.30
N ILE A 83 -0.14 1.21 1.60
CA ILE A 83 -0.56 -0.09 2.14
C ILE A 83 -1.88 0.07 2.88
N GLU A 84 -2.89 -0.71 2.50
CA GLU A 84 -4.21 -0.69 3.13
C GLU A 84 -4.82 -2.10 3.15
N VAL A 85 -5.50 -2.46 4.23
CA VAL A 85 -6.14 -3.78 4.40
C VAL A 85 -7.59 -3.77 3.96
N HIS A 86 -8.21 -2.58 3.93
CA HIS A 86 -9.60 -2.34 3.55
C HIS A 86 -9.73 -2.11 2.04
N ARG A 87 -10.21 -3.12 1.32
CA ARG A 87 -10.44 -3.09 -0.14
C ARG A 87 -11.24 -1.87 -0.64
N PRO A 88 -12.28 -1.35 0.06
CA PRO A 88 -12.96 -0.14 -0.37
C PRO A 88 -12.06 1.11 -0.41
N GLY A 89 -11.11 1.22 0.52
CA GLY A 89 -10.10 2.28 0.54
C GLY A 89 -9.14 2.17 -0.64
N VAL A 90 -8.67 0.96 -0.92
CA VAL A 90 -7.85 0.64 -2.11
C VAL A 90 -8.55 1.06 -3.40
N GLY A 91 -9.83 0.70 -3.57
CA GLY A 91 -10.61 1.11 -4.73
C GLY A 91 -10.80 2.63 -4.84
N GLN A 92 -10.88 3.35 -3.72
CA GLN A 92 -10.93 4.82 -3.73
C GLN A 92 -9.60 5.44 -4.15
N LEU A 93 -8.48 4.96 -3.61
CA LEU A 93 -7.16 5.43 -4.01
C LEU A 93 -6.93 5.20 -5.51
N LEU A 94 -7.31 4.04 -6.05
CA LEU A 94 -7.20 3.77 -7.50
C LEU A 94 -8.02 4.75 -8.34
N ASN A 95 -9.23 5.12 -7.90
CA ASN A 95 -10.01 6.17 -8.57
C ASN A 95 -9.30 7.53 -8.52
N HIS A 96 -8.68 7.89 -7.38
CA HIS A 96 -7.90 9.12 -7.27
C HIS A 96 -6.68 9.11 -8.20
N ILE A 97 -5.98 7.98 -8.30
CA ILE A 97 -4.84 7.77 -9.20
C ILE A 97 -5.25 8.01 -10.66
N GLU A 98 -6.36 7.42 -11.10
CA GLU A 98 -6.88 7.61 -12.46
C GLU A 98 -7.29 9.05 -12.72
N ALA A 99 -8.07 9.65 -11.81
CA ALA A 99 -8.57 11.02 -11.96
C ALA A 99 -7.45 12.07 -11.99
N MET A 100 -6.38 11.87 -11.19
CA MET A 100 -5.23 12.76 -11.11
C MET A 100 -4.09 12.36 -12.07
N GLN A 101 -4.27 11.29 -12.86
CA GLN A 101 -3.30 10.76 -13.82
C GLN A 101 -1.92 10.47 -13.21
N LEU A 102 -1.90 9.92 -11.99
CA LEU A 102 -0.66 9.64 -11.26
C LEU A 102 0.08 8.43 -11.84
N SER A 103 1.40 8.49 -11.80
CA SER A 103 2.30 7.42 -12.29
C SER A 103 3.31 6.95 -11.23
N ASN A 104 3.58 7.80 -10.24
CA ASN A 104 4.55 7.64 -9.17
C ASN A 104 3.97 7.01 -7.90
N ILE A 105 2.95 6.16 -8.04
CA ILE A 105 2.30 5.51 -6.91
C ILE A 105 1.99 4.04 -7.20
N ARG A 106 2.12 3.20 -6.18
CA ARG A 106 1.72 1.79 -6.17
C ARG A 106 0.91 1.47 -4.92
N VAL A 107 0.09 0.41 -4.99
CA VAL A 107 -0.91 0.10 -3.98
C VAL A 107 -0.78 -1.35 -3.53
N VAL A 108 -0.77 -1.56 -2.23
CA VAL A 108 -0.77 -2.87 -1.58
C VAL A 108 -2.10 -3.04 -0.85
N CYS A 109 -2.76 -4.17 -1.07
CA CYS A 109 -3.98 -4.55 -0.38
C CYS A 109 -3.68 -5.67 0.62
N GLY A 110 -3.18 -5.35 1.81
CA GLY A 110 -2.68 -6.36 2.76
C GLY A 110 -2.12 -5.77 4.05
N ASP A 111 -1.65 -6.67 4.92
CA ASP A 111 -1.01 -6.30 6.19
C ASP A 111 0.37 -5.67 5.92
N ALA A 112 0.65 -4.52 6.54
CA ALA A 112 1.90 -3.81 6.35
C ALA A 112 3.10 -4.52 6.99
N VAL A 113 2.90 -5.27 8.08
CA VAL A 113 4.00 -5.94 8.79
C VAL A 113 4.68 -7.01 7.91
N PRO A 114 3.98 -8.02 7.36
CA PRO A 114 4.62 -9.00 6.48
C PRO A 114 5.12 -8.36 5.19
N PHE A 115 4.43 -7.34 4.67
CA PHE A 115 4.90 -6.61 3.50
C PHE A 115 6.28 -5.97 3.75
N LEU A 116 6.43 -5.21 4.83
CA LEU A 116 7.71 -4.58 5.17
C LEU A 116 8.79 -5.61 5.49
N GLN A 117 8.47 -6.67 6.25
CA GLN A 117 9.45 -7.68 6.67
C GLN A 117 9.95 -8.57 5.53
N GLN A 118 9.11 -8.85 4.53
CA GLN A 118 9.38 -9.88 3.51
C GLN A 118 9.62 -9.29 2.12
N ARG A 119 9.07 -8.10 1.85
CA ARG A 119 9.05 -7.52 0.49
C ARG A 119 9.97 -6.32 0.34
N ILE A 120 10.28 -5.61 1.42
CA ILE A 120 11.07 -4.38 1.38
C ILE A 120 12.50 -4.66 1.84
N GLU A 121 13.47 -4.23 1.03
CA GLU A 121 14.89 -4.36 1.34
C GLU A 121 15.32 -3.36 2.43
N ASP A 122 16.25 -3.76 3.29
CA ASP A 122 16.81 -2.89 4.31
C ASP A 122 17.43 -1.62 3.68
N ASN A 123 17.25 -0.47 4.34
CA ASN A 123 17.77 0.84 3.90
C ASN A 123 17.24 1.33 2.53
N SER A 124 16.13 0.77 2.02
CA SER A 124 15.56 1.15 0.71
C SER A 124 14.50 2.25 0.75
N LEU A 125 14.13 2.73 1.95
CA LEU A 125 13.07 3.72 2.16
C LEU A 125 13.63 5.05 2.69
N ASP A 126 13.12 6.15 2.16
CA ASP A 126 13.47 7.51 2.61
C ASP A 126 12.47 8.04 3.65
N LYS A 127 11.22 7.56 3.60
CA LYS A 127 10.16 8.00 4.52
C LYS A 127 9.11 6.92 4.75
N VAL A 128 8.68 6.79 6.01
CA VAL A 128 7.51 6.00 6.40
C VAL A 128 6.51 6.93 7.08
N GLN A 129 5.25 6.85 6.64
CA GLN A 129 4.13 7.63 7.14
C GLN A 129 3.11 6.71 7.79
N LEU A 130 2.65 7.12 8.96
CA LEU A 130 1.60 6.46 9.73
C LEU A 130 0.69 7.54 10.29
N PHE A 131 -0.44 7.78 9.62
CA PHE A 131 -1.38 8.83 10.00
C PHE A 131 -2.64 8.22 10.59
N PHE A 132 -2.98 8.65 11.81
CA PHE A 132 -4.20 8.23 12.51
C PHE A 132 -4.40 6.69 12.54
N PRO A 133 -3.39 5.90 12.95
CA PRO A 133 -3.58 4.46 13.12
C PRO A 133 -4.68 4.18 14.14
N ASP A 134 -5.21 2.95 14.14
CA ASP A 134 -6.06 2.48 15.23
C ASP A 134 -5.34 2.77 16.56
N PRO A 135 -5.96 3.52 17.49
CA PRO A 135 -5.29 3.90 18.73
C PRO A 135 -4.99 2.72 19.67
N TRP A 136 -5.44 1.49 19.37
CA TRP A 136 -5.28 0.30 20.22
C TRP A 136 -4.92 -0.98 19.46
#